data_AF-A0A930AUX0-F1
#
_entry.id   AF-A0A930AUX0-F1
#
_cell.length_a   1.000
_cell.length_b   1.000
_cell.length_c   1.000
_cell.angle_alpha   90.00
_cell.angle_beta   90.00
_cell.angle_gamma   90.00
#
_symmetry.space_group_name_H-M   'P 1'
#
loop_
_entity.id
_entity.type
_entity.pdbx_description
1 polymer ?
#
loop_
_entity_poly.entity_id
_entity_poly.type
_entity_poly.pdbx_seq_one_letter_code
_entity_poly.pdbx_strand_id
1 'polypeptide(L)'
;MEELAHHDVKYGRHRVRRSYARISEVLELPNLIEIQTDSYQWFLDEGIREMFKDISPIEDHTGNLSLEFLDYELHAPKYNIQEARNHDANYAAPIYVKMRLVNKETGEVKDQEVFFGDFPLMTEMGTFIINGAERVIVSQLVRSPGAYFHDRPDKNGKQLYGSTLIPNRGAWLEYETDSKDISYVRIDRTRKIPLTVLVRALGFGSDDLIQEIFGDSETLRLTLDKDVHKRMDESRTEEALKDIYDRLRPGEPKTAESSRNLLTARFFDPRRYDLAAVGRYKVNKKLNLKTRLLHQTIAENLVDPETGEIVVEKGTVLERDVMEKVVEVLEKGANLFT
;
A
#
# COMPACT_ATOMS: atom_id res chain seq x y z
N MET A 1 14.30 -51.32 -28.31
CA MET A 1 15.32 -51.11 -27.26
C MET A 1 14.55 -51.03 -25.96
N GLU A 2 14.76 -51.99 -25.06
CA GLU A 2 14.13 -51.96 -23.72
C GLU A 2 14.55 -50.68 -23.01
N GLU A 3 13.59 -49.82 -22.69
CA GLU A 3 13.82 -48.76 -21.70
C GLU A 3 14.23 -49.44 -20.41
N LEU A 4 15.50 -49.25 -20.01
CA LEU A 4 16.00 -49.68 -18.73
C LEU A 4 15.03 -49.22 -17.64
N ALA A 5 14.45 -50.16 -16.90
CA ALA A 5 13.46 -49.87 -15.86
C ALA A 5 14.00 -48.94 -14.75
N HIS A 6 15.31 -48.78 -14.67
CA HIS A 6 16.03 -47.92 -13.75
C HIS A 6 17.34 -47.39 -14.37
N HIS A 7 17.87 -46.31 -13.81
CA HIS A 7 19.21 -45.81 -14.10
C HIS A 7 19.93 -45.47 -12.78
N ASP A 8 21.26 -45.55 -12.77
CA ASP A 8 22.05 -45.25 -11.57
C ASP A 8 22.43 -43.75 -11.54
N VAL A 9 22.07 -43.06 -10.46
CA VAL A 9 22.32 -41.62 -10.24
C VAL A 9 23.38 -41.45 -9.15
N LYS A 10 24.42 -40.67 -9.46
CA LYS A 10 25.49 -40.35 -8.50
C LYS A 10 25.08 -39.17 -7.62
N TYR A 11 25.07 -39.39 -6.31
CA TYR A 11 24.80 -38.35 -5.30
C TYR A 11 26.09 -38.01 -4.56
N GLY A 12 26.67 -36.85 -4.87
CA GLY A 12 27.95 -36.41 -4.32
C GLY A 12 29.14 -37.25 -4.82
N ARG A 13 30.25 -37.24 -4.08
CA ARG A 13 31.49 -37.91 -4.54
C ARG A 13 31.47 -39.44 -4.35
N HIS A 14 30.79 -39.95 -3.33
CA HIS A 14 31.00 -41.32 -2.82
C HIS A 14 29.82 -42.28 -3.00
N ARG A 15 28.64 -41.82 -3.43
CA ARG A 15 27.42 -42.63 -3.40
C ARG A 15 26.70 -42.65 -4.75
N VAL A 16 26.26 -43.83 -5.16
CA VAL A 16 25.40 -44.04 -6.32
C VAL A 16 24.10 -44.68 -5.84
N ARG A 17 22.97 -44.21 -6.34
CA ARG A 17 21.63 -44.74 -6.04
C ARG A 17 20.92 -45.08 -7.33
N ARG A 18 20.25 -46.22 -7.33
CA ARG A 18 19.35 -46.63 -8.41
C ARG A 18 18.07 -45.80 -8.38
N SER A 19 17.82 -45.05 -9.45
CA SER A 19 16.61 -44.26 -9.67
C SER A 19 15.70 -44.94 -10.68
N TYR A 20 14.39 -44.92 -10.41
CA TYR A 20 13.34 -45.39 -11.31
C TYR A 20 12.56 -44.21 -11.92
N ALA A 21 13.08 -42.99 -11.79
CA ALA A 21 12.46 -41.79 -12.35
C ALA A 21 12.37 -41.90 -13.87
N ARG A 22 11.19 -41.60 -14.43
CA ARG A 22 10.91 -41.65 -15.87
C ARG A 22 10.81 -40.27 -16.52
N ILE A 23 10.78 -39.23 -15.69
CA ILE A 23 10.74 -37.82 -16.11
C ILE A 23 12.13 -37.23 -15.88
N SER A 24 12.59 -36.40 -16.83
CA SER A 24 13.85 -35.67 -16.71
C SER A 24 13.68 -34.44 -15.81
N GLU A 25 14.64 -34.19 -14.93
CA GLU A 25 14.75 -32.92 -14.22
C GLU A 25 15.18 -31.82 -15.21
N VAL A 26 14.32 -30.83 -15.42
CA VAL A 26 14.56 -29.72 -16.36
C VAL A 26 15.34 -28.57 -15.71
N LEU A 27 15.28 -28.48 -14.38
CA LEU A 27 15.90 -27.42 -13.59
C LEU A 27 16.41 -28.02 -12.27
N GLU A 28 17.63 -27.65 -11.87
CA GLU A 28 18.21 -28.06 -10.60
C GLU A 28 17.55 -27.34 -9.42
N LEU A 29 17.63 -27.93 -8.23
CA LEU A 29 17.12 -27.28 -7.02
C LEU A 29 17.89 -25.98 -6.76
N PRO A 30 17.18 -24.85 -6.54
CA PRO A 30 17.83 -23.60 -6.18
C PRO A 30 18.42 -23.67 -4.76
N ASN A 31 19.07 -22.59 -4.34
CA ASN A 31 19.58 -22.51 -2.98
C ASN A 31 18.41 -22.42 -1.99
N LEU A 32 18.23 -23.44 -1.17
CA LEU A 32 17.06 -23.56 -0.27
C LEU A 32 17.00 -22.49 0.83
N ILE A 33 18.10 -21.77 1.08
CA ILE A 33 18.16 -20.65 2.03
C ILE A 33 18.21 -19.28 1.35
N GLU A 34 18.10 -19.22 0.02
CA GLU A 34 18.24 -17.97 -0.76
C GLU A 34 17.24 -16.91 -0.35
N ILE A 35 16.02 -17.31 0.04
CA ILE A 35 14.98 -16.38 0.51
C ILE A 35 15.48 -15.53 1.70
N GLN A 36 16.28 -16.11 2.59
CA GLN A 36 16.82 -15.39 3.75
C GLN A 36 18.00 -14.51 3.34
N THR A 37 18.95 -15.08 2.61
CA THR A 37 20.19 -14.39 2.22
C THR A 37 19.90 -13.23 1.28
N ASP A 38 19.05 -13.42 0.28
CA ASP A 38 18.72 -12.42 -0.73
C ASP A 38 17.91 -11.28 -0.11
N SER A 39 16.96 -11.60 0.78
CA SER A 39 16.18 -10.59 1.49
C SER A 39 17.06 -9.72 2.38
N TYR A 40 18.05 -10.30 3.06
CA TYR A 40 18.94 -9.56 3.94
C TYR A 40 19.97 -8.75 3.14
N GLN A 41 20.50 -9.31 2.05
CA GLN A 41 21.40 -8.60 1.15
C GLN A 41 20.71 -7.39 0.51
N TRP A 42 19.49 -7.56 -0.01
CA TRP A 42 18.67 -6.44 -0.49
C TRP A 42 18.41 -5.39 0.59
N PHE A 43 18.15 -5.83 1.83
CA PHE A 43 17.91 -4.91 2.93
C PHE A 43 19.15 -4.05 3.25
N LEU A 44 20.35 -4.63 3.20
CA LEU A 44 21.60 -3.86 3.32
C LEU A 44 21.80 -2.96 2.10
N ASP A 45 21.73 -3.48 0.89
CA ASP A 45 22.09 -2.73 -0.31
C ASP A 45 21.11 -1.59 -0.62
N GLU A 46 19.81 -1.81 -0.44
CA GLU A 46 18.77 -0.85 -0.83
C GLU A 46 17.88 -0.47 0.35
N GLY A 47 17.41 -1.44 1.14
CA GLY A 47 16.38 -1.22 2.15
C GLY A 47 16.70 -0.15 3.19
N ILE A 48 17.92 -0.15 3.76
CA ILE A 48 18.37 0.87 4.71
C ILE A 48 18.38 2.27 4.06
N ARG A 49 18.88 2.37 2.82
CA ARG A 49 18.96 3.64 2.08
C ARG A 49 17.57 4.16 1.74
N GLU A 50 16.65 3.30 1.30
CA GLU A 50 15.26 3.66 1.03
C GLU A 50 14.58 4.20 2.30
N MET A 51 14.76 3.53 3.44
CA MET A 51 14.21 3.96 4.72
C MET A 51 14.72 5.36 5.13
N PHE A 52 16.03 5.60 5.04
CA PHE A 52 16.58 6.91 5.39
C PHE A 52 16.17 8.02 4.40
N LYS A 53 16.01 7.68 3.12
CA LYS A 53 15.46 8.61 2.11
C LYS A 53 14.00 8.98 2.38
N ASP A 54 13.17 8.05 2.87
CA ASP A 54 11.75 8.32 3.21
C ASP A 54 11.60 9.37 4.33
N ILE A 55 12.53 9.38 5.29
CA ILE A 55 12.50 10.33 6.41
C ILE A 55 13.27 11.63 6.15
N SER A 56 14.10 11.67 5.11
CA SER A 56 14.95 12.81 4.75
C SER A 56 14.26 13.73 3.73
N PRO A 57 14.38 15.06 3.85
CA PRO A 57 15.03 15.79 4.93
C PRO A 57 14.16 15.87 6.20
N ILE A 58 14.83 15.89 7.35
CA ILE A 58 14.21 16.23 8.63
C ILE A 58 14.42 17.73 8.85
N GLU A 59 13.31 18.48 8.89
CA GLU A 59 13.34 19.92 9.13
C GLU A 59 12.86 20.25 10.54
N ASP A 60 13.42 21.31 11.13
CA ASP A 60 12.91 21.87 12.37
C ASP A 60 11.56 22.59 12.16
N HIS A 61 10.88 22.90 13.27
CA HIS A 61 9.58 23.59 13.25
C HIS A 61 9.58 24.94 12.52
N THR A 62 10.73 25.60 12.44
CA THR A 62 10.96 26.89 11.77
C THR A 62 11.38 26.74 10.31
N GLY A 63 11.79 25.55 9.87
CA GLY A 63 12.31 25.27 8.53
C GLY A 63 13.74 25.76 8.27
N ASN A 64 14.43 26.23 9.31
CA ASN A 64 15.75 26.88 9.25
C ASN A 64 16.89 25.87 9.31
N LEU A 65 16.71 24.78 10.06
CA LEU A 65 17.66 23.67 10.13
C LEU A 65 17.10 22.48 9.36
N SER A 66 17.91 21.92 8.47
CA SER A 66 17.57 20.72 7.71
C SER A 66 18.66 19.67 7.89
N LEU A 67 18.26 18.45 8.22
CA LEU A 67 19.14 17.30 8.36
C LEU A 67 18.86 16.32 7.23
N GLU A 68 19.86 16.10 6.39
CA GLU A 68 19.79 15.25 5.20
C GLU A 68 20.63 13.98 5.40
N PHE A 69 20.09 12.85 4.96
CA PHE A 69 20.85 11.60 4.89
C PHE A 69 21.70 11.57 3.61
N LEU A 70 22.99 11.21 3.75
CA LEU A 70 23.90 11.01 2.62
C LEU A 70 24.08 9.52 2.30
N ASP A 71 24.61 8.76 3.26
CA ASP A 71 24.85 7.32 3.12
C ASP A 71 25.03 6.67 4.50
N TYR A 72 25.22 5.35 4.53
CA TYR A 72 25.60 4.64 5.73
C TYR A 72 26.77 3.68 5.45
N GLU A 73 27.51 3.33 6.50
CA GLU A 73 28.63 2.42 6.44
C GLU A 73 28.57 1.43 7.60
N LEU A 74 28.77 0.15 7.30
CA LEU A 74 28.93 -0.91 8.30
C LEU A 74 30.42 -1.17 8.52
N HIS A 75 30.87 -0.97 9.75
CA HIS A 75 32.24 -1.29 10.14
C HIS A 75 32.41 -2.79 10.40
N ALA A 76 33.66 -3.22 10.61
CA ALA A 76 33.93 -4.60 10.95
C ALA A 76 33.24 -5.01 12.27
N PRO A 77 32.67 -6.23 12.34
CA PRO A 77 32.07 -6.73 13.56
C PRO A 77 33.12 -6.90 14.65
N LYS A 78 32.72 -6.63 15.90
CA LYS A 78 33.61 -6.73 17.07
C LYS A 78 34.08 -8.16 17.35
N TYR A 79 33.22 -9.13 17.07
CA TYR A 79 33.46 -10.55 17.28
C TYR A 79 33.24 -11.32 15.99
N ASN A 80 33.98 -12.40 15.78
CA ASN A 80 33.59 -13.41 14.81
C ASN A 80 32.44 -14.28 15.34
N ILE A 81 31.86 -15.12 14.47
CA ILE A 81 30.70 -15.98 14.78
C ILE A 81 30.97 -16.88 16.01
N GLN A 82 32.18 -17.45 16.13
CA GLN A 82 32.50 -18.37 17.23
C GLN A 82 32.71 -17.62 18.55
N GLU A 83 33.36 -16.46 18.51
CA GLU A 83 33.53 -15.57 19.65
C GLU A 83 32.17 -15.08 20.17
N ALA A 84 31.29 -14.63 19.28
CA ALA A 84 29.96 -14.18 19.67
C ALA A 84 29.17 -15.26 20.42
N ARG A 85 29.26 -16.53 19.98
CA ARG A 85 28.68 -17.69 20.67
C ARG A 85 29.32 -17.93 22.04
N ASN A 86 30.66 -17.91 22.13
CA ASN A 86 31.38 -18.22 23.36
C ASN A 86 31.24 -17.14 24.44
N HIS A 87 31.02 -15.88 24.04
CA HIS A 87 30.94 -14.73 24.94
C HIS A 87 29.49 -14.31 25.27
N ASP A 88 28.50 -15.10 24.90
CA ASP A 88 27.08 -14.74 25.03
C ASP A 88 26.76 -13.35 24.44
N ALA A 89 27.43 -12.99 23.34
CA ALA A 89 27.36 -11.69 22.69
C ALA A 89 26.57 -11.74 21.38
N ASN A 90 26.24 -10.56 20.83
CA ASN A 90 25.64 -10.44 19.50
C ASN A 90 26.72 -10.48 18.41
N TYR A 91 26.46 -11.19 17.31
CA TYR A 91 27.24 -11.03 16.08
C TYR A 91 26.69 -9.82 15.32
N ALA A 92 27.36 -8.67 15.48
CA ALA A 92 26.89 -7.39 14.98
C ALA A 92 28.06 -6.48 14.55
N ALA A 93 27.78 -5.58 13.63
CA ALA A 93 28.69 -4.55 13.12
C ALA A 93 28.21 -3.15 13.50
N PRO A 94 29.10 -2.25 13.94
CA PRO A 94 28.77 -0.84 14.13
C PRO A 94 28.28 -0.22 12.82
N ILE A 95 27.10 0.42 12.85
CA ILE A 95 26.57 1.21 11.73
C ILE A 95 26.84 2.70 11.97
N TYR A 96 27.49 3.34 11.02
CA TYR A 96 27.71 4.79 10.97
C TYR A 96 26.87 5.40 9.85
N VAL A 97 26.15 6.47 10.17
CA VAL A 97 25.30 7.18 9.22
C VAL A 97 25.93 8.55 8.92
N LYS A 98 26.16 8.82 7.64
CA LYS A 98 26.66 10.09 7.12
C LYS A 98 25.47 11.03 6.94
N MET A 99 25.42 12.09 7.75
CA MET A 99 24.36 13.08 7.70
C MET A 99 24.92 14.46 7.38
N ARG A 100 24.12 15.28 6.70
CA ARG A 100 24.42 16.67 6.37
C ARG A 100 23.45 17.58 7.12
N LEU A 101 23.97 18.44 7.98
CA LEU A 101 23.22 19.52 8.60
C LEU A 101 23.36 20.79 7.74
N VAL A 102 22.25 21.27 7.22
CA VAL A 102 22.15 22.53 6.48
C VAL A 102 21.45 23.57 7.36
N ASN A 103 22.16 24.63 7.72
CA ASN A 103 21.57 25.81 8.33
C ASN A 103 21.23 26.82 7.22
N LYS A 104 19.93 27.00 6.94
CA LYS A 104 19.44 27.88 5.88
C LYS A 104 19.59 29.37 6.22
N GLU A 105 19.71 29.73 7.51
CA GLU A 105 19.92 31.13 7.92
C GLU A 105 21.37 31.58 7.70
N THR A 106 22.33 30.73 8.06
CA THR A 106 23.77 31.07 7.94
C THR A 106 24.40 30.59 6.65
N GLY A 107 23.74 29.68 5.92
CA GLY A 107 24.30 28.97 4.76
C GLY A 107 25.36 27.94 5.14
N GLU A 108 25.54 27.63 6.43
CA GLU A 108 26.53 26.68 6.91
C GLU A 108 26.08 25.24 6.63
N VAL A 109 26.97 24.45 6.04
CA VAL A 109 26.77 23.02 5.76
C VAL A 109 27.81 22.22 6.52
N LYS A 110 27.37 21.26 7.34
CA LYS A 110 28.24 20.35 8.09
C LYS A 110 27.88 18.91 7.80
N ASP A 111 28.84 18.18 7.26
CA ASP A 111 28.75 16.74 7.11
C ASP A 111 29.35 16.08 8.34
N GLN A 112 28.62 15.15 8.95
CA GLN A 112 29.05 14.41 10.13
C GLN A 112 28.69 12.94 10.02
N GLU A 113 29.64 12.09 10.41
CA GLU A 113 29.43 10.67 10.64
C GLU A 113 28.97 10.45 12.08
N VAL A 114 27.79 9.85 12.22
CA VAL A 114 27.16 9.57 13.53
C VAL A 114 27.09 8.06 13.72
N PHE A 115 27.62 7.58 14.85
CA PHE A 115 27.40 6.20 15.27
C PHE A 115 25.92 6.01 15.60
N PHE A 116 25.26 5.12 14.86
CA PHE A 116 23.82 4.89 14.98
C PHE A 116 23.50 3.70 15.88
N GLY A 117 24.41 2.73 15.99
CA GLY A 117 24.27 1.56 16.86
C GLY A 117 25.03 0.34 16.33
N ASP A 118 24.86 -0.80 17.00
CA ASP A 118 25.33 -2.08 16.52
C ASP A 118 24.22 -2.79 15.73
N PHE A 119 24.53 -3.19 14.50
CA PHE A 119 23.60 -3.84 13.58
C PHE A 119 23.87 -5.34 13.47
N PRO A 120 22.93 -6.24 13.85
CA PRO A 120 23.13 -7.68 13.75
C PRO A 120 23.38 -8.13 12.32
N LEU A 121 24.43 -8.96 12.14
CA LEU A 121 24.81 -9.52 10.84
C LEU A 121 24.25 -10.93 10.66
N MET A 122 23.80 -11.23 9.44
CA MET A 122 23.39 -12.58 9.06
C MET A 122 24.64 -13.46 8.83
N THR A 123 24.60 -14.69 9.32
CA THR A 123 25.63 -15.71 9.04
C THR A 123 25.43 -16.30 7.65
N GLU A 124 26.44 -17.01 7.12
CA GLU A 124 26.33 -17.73 5.84
C GLU A 124 25.19 -18.77 5.81
N MET A 125 24.69 -19.20 6.98
CA MET A 125 23.61 -20.18 7.11
C MET A 125 22.21 -19.54 7.12
N GLY A 126 22.10 -18.21 6.96
CA GLY A 126 20.83 -17.49 7.01
C GLY A 126 20.29 -17.27 8.43
N THR A 127 21.17 -17.25 9.43
CA THR A 127 20.82 -17.13 10.85
C THR A 127 21.46 -15.90 11.48
N PHE A 128 21.06 -15.55 12.71
CA PHE A 128 21.63 -14.46 13.49
C PHE A 128 22.09 -14.99 14.86
N ILE A 129 23.19 -14.44 15.39
CA ILE A 129 23.62 -14.74 16.77
C ILE A 129 23.22 -13.57 17.67
N ILE A 130 22.29 -13.83 18.59
CA ILE A 130 21.77 -12.85 19.53
C ILE A 130 21.97 -13.39 20.95
N ASN A 131 22.81 -12.72 21.74
CA ASN A 131 23.25 -13.12 23.07
C ASN A 131 23.78 -14.56 23.10
N GLY A 132 24.72 -14.87 22.19
CA GLY A 132 25.31 -16.20 22.05
C GLY A 132 24.42 -17.27 21.41
N ALA A 133 23.11 -17.05 21.33
CA ALA A 133 22.14 -17.99 20.79
C ALA A 133 21.84 -17.73 19.31
N GLU A 134 21.78 -18.80 18.53
CA GLU A 134 21.43 -18.75 17.12
C GLU A 134 19.91 -18.64 16.92
N ARG A 135 19.49 -17.70 16.08
CA ARG A 135 18.09 -17.36 15.81
C ARG A 135 17.85 -17.28 14.32
N VAL A 136 16.62 -17.62 13.93
CA VAL A 136 16.15 -17.52 12.55
C VAL A 136 14.98 -16.56 12.50
N ILE A 137 14.99 -15.63 11.55
CA ILE A 137 13.85 -14.77 11.27
C ILE A 137 12.96 -15.51 10.27
N VAL A 138 11.73 -15.83 10.68
CA VAL A 138 10.78 -16.56 9.82
C VAL A 138 9.96 -15.59 8.98
N SER A 139 9.77 -15.93 7.70
CA SER A 139 8.93 -15.14 6.81
C SER A 139 7.47 -15.18 7.26
N GLN A 140 6.85 -14.01 7.39
CA GLN A 140 5.45 -13.89 7.76
C GLN A 140 4.57 -13.74 6.51
N LEU A 141 3.49 -14.50 6.44
CA LEU A 141 2.44 -14.30 5.42
C LEU A 141 1.41 -13.29 5.92
N VAL A 142 1.40 -12.12 5.28
CA VAL A 142 0.45 -11.04 5.56
C VAL A 142 -0.40 -10.73 4.33
N ARG A 143 -1.58 -10.15 4.56
CA ARG A 143 -2.37 -9.60 3.44
C ARG A 143 -1.64 -8.40 2.88
N SER A 144 -1.47 -8.37 1.56
CA SER A 144 -0.84 -7.23 0.91
C SER A 144 -1.72 -5.98 1.01
N PRO A 145 -1.13 -4.78 1.00
CA PRO A 145 -1.87 -3.54 0.81
C PRO A 145 -2.69 -3.56 -0.49
N GLY A 146 -3.87 -2.94 -0.49
CA GLY A 146 -4.75 -2.90 -1.65
C GLY A 146 -6.23 -2.71 -1.33
N ALA A 147 -7.04 -2.65 -2.39
CA ALA A 147 -8.49 -2.61 -2.30
C ALA A 147 -9.08 -4.01 -2.42
N TYR A 148 -9.81 -4.45 -1.40
CA TYR A 148 -10.47 -5.74 -1.34
C TYR A 148 -11.98 -5.55 -1.34
N PHE A 149 -12.69 -6.42 -2.04
CA PHE A 149 -14.15 -6.49 -2.03
C PHE A 149 -14.54 -7.82 -1.44
N HIS A 150 -15.62 -7.83 -0.68
CA HIS A 150 -16.19 -9.03 -0.11
C HIS A 150 -17.70 -8.91 -0.10
N ASP A 151 -18.34 -10.06 -0.12
CA ASP A 151 -19.78 -10.20 -0.07
C ASP A 151 -20.12 -10.96 1.21
N ARG A 152 -21.24 -10.59 1.84
CA ARG A 152 -21.69 -11.24 3.07
C ARG A 152 -23.21 -11.26 3.11
N PRO A 153 -23.86 -12.42 3.29
CA PRO A 153 -25.29 -12.46 3.53
C PRO A 153 -25.61 -11.90 4.93
N ASP A 154 -26.63 -11.06 5.00
CA ASP A 154 -27.25 -10.67 6.28
C ASP A 154 -28.11 -11.81 6.85
N LYS A 155 -28.57 -11.66 8.09
CA LYS A 155 -29.47 -12.58 8.79
C LYS A 155 -30.73 -12.93 8.00
N ASN A 156 -31.19 -12.02 7.14
CA ASN A 156 -32.38 -12.20 6.30
C ASN A 156 -32.06 -12.82 4.92
N GLY A 157 -30.80 -13.24 4.67
CA GLY A 157 -30.37 -13.81 3.40
C GLY A 157 -30.08 -12.78 2.29
N LYS A 158 -30.27 -11.49 2.57
CA LYS A 158 -29.91 -10.41 1.64
C LYS A 158 -28.40 -10.35 1.48
N GLN A 159 -27.92 -10.37 0.23
CA GLN A 159 -26.51 -10.22 -0.08
C GLN A 159 -26.07 -8.78 0.18
N LEU A 160 -25.12 -8.59 1.10
CA LEU A 160 -24.46 -7.31 1.34
C LEU A 160 -23.09 -7.32 0.68
N TYR A 161 -22.64 -6.13 0.29
CA TYR A 161 -21.31 -5.91 -0.25
C TYR A 161 -20.53 -4.98 0.66
N GLY A 162 -19.24 -5.25 0.77
CA GLY A 162 -18.29 -4.43 1.49
C GLY A 162 -16.98 -4.33 0.75
N SER A 163 -16.21 -3.30 1.07
CA SER A 163 -14.85 -3.19 0.59
C SER A 163 -13.92 -2.64 1.67
N THR A 164 -12.63 -2.95 1.56
CA THR A 164 -11.62 -2.48 2.50
C THR A 164 -10.40 -2.04 1.72
N LEU A 165 -9.97 -0.80 1.96
CA LEU A 165 -8.68 -0.29 1.52
C LEU A 165 -7.68 -0.46 2.67
N ILE A 166 -6.73 -1.37 2.46
CA ILE A 166 -5.67 -1.70 3.41
C ILE A 166 -4.39 -0.99 2.96
N PRO A 167 -3.86 -0.04 3.75
CA PRO A 167 -2.54 0.54 3.47
C PRO A 167 -1.39 -0.34 3.95
N ASN A 168 -0.18 -0.03 3.48
CA ASN A 168 1.07 -0.54 4.04
C ASN A 168 1.32 0.07 5.42
N ARG A 169 1.16 1.39 5.52
CA ARG A 169 1.24 2.18 6.76
C ARG A 169 0.11 3.21 6.74
N GLY A 170 -0.67 3.31 7.83
CA GLY A 170 -1.71 4.32 7.97
C GLY A 170 -3.10 3.75 8.27
N ALA A 171 -4.11 4.62 8.17
CA ALA A 171 -5.49 4.33 8.56
C ALA A 171 -6.24 3.46 7.54
N TRP A 172 -7.06 2.52 8.02
CA TRP A 172 -7.89 1.71 7.13
C TRP A 172 -9.17 2.46 6.73
N LEU A 173 -9.65 2.21 5.50
CA LEU A 173 -10.99 2.61 5.08
C LEU A 173 -11.82 1.36 4.79
N GLU A 174 -12.92 1.22 5.50
CA GLU A 174 -13.86 0.11 5.34
C GLU A 174 -15.21 0.65 4.88
N TYR A 175 -15.72 0.13 3.77
CA TYR A 175 -17.02 0.48 3.22
C TYR A 175 -17.96 -0.72 3.38
N GLU A 176 -19.20 -0.46 3.75
CA GLU A 176 -20.24 -1.50 3.87
C GLU A 176 -21.59 -0.96 3.44
N THR A 177 -22.40 -1.79 2.80
CA THR A 177 -23.84 -1.56 2.62
C THR A 177 -24.59 -2.37 3.66
N ASP A 178 -25.53 -1.74 4.38
CA ASP A 178 -26.36 -2.44 5.36
C ASP A 178 -27.62 -3.05 4.73
N SER A 179 -28.43 -3.74 5.54
CA SER A 179 -29.65 -4.41 5.09
C SER A 179 -30.71 -3.46 4.53
N LYS A 180 -30.61 -2.16 4.82
CA LYS A 180 -31.50 -1.10 4.33
C LYS A 180 -30.94 -0.40 3.08
N ASP A 181 -29.93 -0.97 2.44
CA ASP A 181 -29.24 -0.39 1.27
C ASP A 181 -28.61 0.97 1.56
N ILE A 182 -28.23 1.23 2.82
CA ILE A 182 -27.49 2.44 3.18
C ILE A 182 -26.00 2.13 3.16
N SER A 183 -25.24 2.94 2.43
CA SER A 183 -23.79 2.84 2.34
C SER A 183 -23.10 3.60 3.46
N TYR A 184 -22.19 2.93 4.14
CA TYR A 184 -21.42 3.44 5.26
C TYR A 184 -19.92 3.35 4.98
N VAL A 185 -19.16 4.19 5.67
CA VAL A 185 -17.71 4.09 5.78
C VAL A 185 -17.28 4.09 7.25
N ARG A 186 -16.24 3.32 7.58
CA ARG A 186 -15.49 3.39 8.84
C ARG A 186 -14.06 3.83 8.53
N ILE A 187 -13.58 4.77 9.32
CA ILE A 187 -12.22 5.27 9.26
C ILE A 187 -11.48 4.70 10.46
N ASP A 188 -10.44 3.89 10.23
CA ASP A 188 -9.56 3.38 11.29
C ASP A 188 -10.30 2.65 12.42
N ARG A 189 -11.26 1.77 12.05
CA ARG A 189 -12.10 0.98 12.99
C ARG A 189 -12.98 1.81 13.93
N THR A 190 -13.22 3.09 13.64
CA THR A 190 -14.16 3.93 14.39
C THR A 190 -15.63 3.62 14.05
N ARG A 191 -16.56 4.33 14.71
CA ARG A 191 -18.00 4.20 14.42
C ARG A 191 -18.29 4.59 12.99
N LYS A 192 -19.19 3.85 12.34
CA LYS A 192 -19.56 4.08 10.95
C LYS A 192 -20.29 5.40 10.73
N ILE A 193 -20.05 6.02 9.57
CA ILE A 193 -20.75 7.20 9.06
C ILE A 193 -21.34 6.92 7.69
N PRO A 194 -22.46 7.57 7.30
CA PRO A 194 -22.91 7.51 5.92
C PRO A 194 -21.77 7.90 4.97
N LEU A 195 -21.65 7.18 3.86
CA LEU A 195 -20.56 7.40 2.88
C LEU A 195 -20.51 8.85 2.39
N THR A 196 -21.68 9.48 2.24
CA THR A 196 -21.83 10.87 1.79
C THR A 196 -21.15 11.86 2.74
N VAL A 197 -21.06 11.58 4.03
CA VAL A 197 -20.33 12.44 5.00
C VAL A 197 -18.85 12.50 4.65
N LEU A 198 -18.22 11.37 4.30
CA LEU A 198 -16.83 11.36 3.86
C LEU A 198 -16.65 12.12 2.54
N VAL A 199 -17.57 11.93 1.59
CA VAL A 199 -17.54 12.63 0.29
C VAL A 199 -17.64 14.15 0.47
N ARG A 200 -18.53 14.62 1.35
CA ARG A 200 -18.62 16.05 1.70
C ARG A 200 -17.34 16.56 2.35
N ALA A 201 -16.76 15.80 3.28
CA ALA A 201 -15.53 16.18 3.95
C ALA A 201 -14.33 16.32 2.99
N LEU A 202 -14.34 15.58 1.87
CA LEU A 202 -13.35 15.71 0.80
C LEU A 202 -13.53 16.95 -0.09
N GLY A 203 -14.65 17.67 0.04
CA GLY A 203 -14.92 18.94 -0.66
C GLY A 203 -16.22 18.96 -1.45
N PHE A 204 -16.86 17.81 -1.67
CA PHE A 204 -18.08 17.70 -2.48
C PHE A 204 -19.33 17.94 -1.63
N GLY A 205 -19.59 19.21 -1.29
CA GLY A 205 -20.54 19.58 -0.25
C GLY A 205 -22.03 19.46 -0.60
N SER A 206 -22.42 19.50 -1.89
CA SER A 206 -23.83 19.50 -2.32
C SER A 206 -24.34 18.11 -2.71
N ASP A 207 -25.64 17.88 -2.55
CA ASP A 207 -26.28 16.61 -2.91
C ASP A 207 -26.24 16.41 -4.42
N ASP A 208 -26.44 17.47 -5.20
CA ASP A 208 -26.39 17.45 -6.67
C ASP A 208 -25.02 17.03 -7.19
N LEU A 209 -23.94 17.55 -6.60
CA LEU A 209 -22.57 17.19 -6.99
C LEU A 209 -22.24 15.74 -6.62
N ILE A 210 -22.74 15.26 -5.48
CA ILE A 210 -22.60 13.86 -5.10
C ILE A 210 -23.38 12.96 -6.09
N GLN A 211 -24.59 13.36 -6.49
CA GLN A 211 -25.38 12.63 -7.49
C GLN A 211 -24.72 12.63 -8.87
N GLU A 212 -24.07 13.73 -9.26
CA GLU A 212 -23.31 13.82 -10.50
C GLU A 212 -22.12 12.84 -10.51
N ILE A 213 -21.39 12.73 -9.39
CA ILE A 213 -20.22 11.84 -9.27
C ILE A 213 -20.61 10.36 -9.28
N PHE A 214 -21.67 9.99 -8.56
CA PHE A 214 -22.03 8.57 -8.34
C PHE A 214 -23.17 8.08 -9.24
N GLY A 215 -23.87 8.98 -9.93
CA GLY A 215 -25.10 8.70 -10.67
C GLY A 215 -26.33 8.51 -9.76
N ASP A 216 -27.50 8.36 -10.37
CA ASP A 216 -28.73 8.07 -9.63
C ASP A 216 -28.81 6.58 -9.28
N SER A 217 -28.88 6.28 -7.97
CA SER A 217 -29.12 4.94 -7.46
C SER A 217 -29.93 4.99 -6.17
N GLU A 218 -30.75 3.97 -5.95
CA GLU A 218 -31.57 3.84 -4.74
C GLU A 218 -30.69 3.87 -3.47
N THR A 219 -29.57 3.13 -3.48
CA THR A 219 -28.58 3.13 -2.40
C THR A 219 -28.04 4.52 -2.09
N LEU A 220 -27.72 5.32 -3.13
CA LEU A 220 -27.22 6.68 -2.92
C LEU A 220 -28.31 7.58 -2.31
N ARG A 221 -29.55 7.51 -2.82
CA ARG A 221 -30.67 8.28 -2.31
C ARG A 221 -30.94 7.98 -0.83
N LEU A 222 -30.99 6.70 -0.46
CA LEU A 222 -31.16 6.28 0.94
C LEU A 222 -29.99 6.72 1.83
N THR A 223 -28.77 6.72 1.28
CA THR A 223 -27.58 7.20 2.00
C THR A 223 -27.61 8.71 2.22
N LEU A 224 -27.97 9.48 1.18
CA LEU A 224 -28.19 10.92 1.30
C LEU A 224 -29.28 11.21 2.33
N ASP A 225 -30.42 10.52 2.30
CA ASP A 225 -31.50 10.70 3.28
C ASP A 225 -31.06 10.41 4.72
N LYS A 226 -30.14 9.46 4.90
CA LYS A 226 -29.55 9.13 6.21
C LYS A 226 -28.49 10.13 6.67
N ASP A 227 -27.92 10.91 5.76
CA ASP A 227 -26.93 11.95 6.05
C ASP A 227 -27.53 13.02 6.97
N VAL A 228 -26.80 13.37 8.04
CA VAL A 228 -27.24 14.35 9.03
C VAL A 228 -27.04 15.79 8.57
N HIS A 229 -26.18 16.02 7.58
CA HIS A 229 -25.82 17.36 7.10
C HIS A 229 -26.80 17.87 6.03
N LYS A 230 -28.03 18.15 6.47
CA LYS A 230 -29.14 18.58 5.61
C LYS A 230 -29.36 20.10 5.55
N ARG A 231 -28.84 20.83 6.54
CA ARG A 231 -29.08 22.27 6.63
C ARG A 231 -28.17 23.03 5.67
N MET A 232 -28.70 24.08 5.06
CA MET A 232 -28.02 24.92 4.08
C MET A 232 -27.41 26.19 4.69
N ASP A 233 -27.70 26.47 5.96
CA ASP A 233 -27.22 27.64 6.69
C ASP A 233 -25.76 27.51 7.13
N GLU A 234 -25.25 26.29 7.23
CA GLU A 234 -23.87 25.98 7.54
C GLU A 234 -23.19 25.27 6.36
N SER A 235 -21.86 25.41 6.29
CA SER A 235 -21.08 24.69 5.30
C SER A 235 -21.14 23.18 5.58
N ARG A 236 -21.88 22.45 4.75
CA ARG A 236 -22.02 20.97 4.83
C ARG A 236 -20.67 20.26 4.81
N THR A 237 -19.68 20.82 4.13
CA THR A 237 -18.28 20.32 4.12
C THR A 237 -17.62 20.46 5.48
N GLU A 238 -17.77 21.60 6.14
CA GLU A 238 -17.16 21.84 7.46
C GLU A 238 -17.82 21.01 8.55
N GLU A 239 -19.14 20.88 8.51
CA GLU A 239 -19.87 20.03 9.46
C GLU A 239 -19.50 18.55 9.28
N ALA A 240 -19.35 18.09 8.03
CA ALA A 240 -18.88 16.73 7.76
C ALA A 240 -17.45 16.50 8.26
N LEU A 241 -16.55 17.47 8.09
CA LEU A 241 -15.20 17.41 8.64
C LEU A 241 -15.22 17.30 10.17
N LYS A 242 -16.02 18.13 10.84
CA LYS A 242 -16.22 18.10 12.31
C LYS A 242 -16.81 16.78 12.78
N ASP A 243 -17.74 16.19 12.03
CA ASP A 243 -18.36 14.90 12.35
C ASP A 243 -17.34 13.74 12.29
N ILE A 244 -16.45 13.77 11.29
CA ILE A 244 -15.32 12.84 11.20
C ILE A 244 -14.32 13.07 12.34
N TYR A 245 -13.99 14.33 12.65
CA TYR A 245 -13.07 14.67 13.73
C TYR A 245 -13.54 14.10 15.07
N ASP A 246 -14.83 14.26 15.41
CA ASP A 246 -15.39 13.75 16.67
C ASP A 246 -15.29 12.23 16.81
N ARG A 247 -15.39 11.49 15.70
CA ARG A 247 -15.25 10.03 15.73
C ARG A 247 -13.81 9.58 15.89
N LEU A 248 -12.88 10.35 15.34
CA LEU A 248 -11.45 10.08 15.44
C LEU A 248 -10.86 10.54 16.78
N ARG A 249 -11.37 11.64 17.33
CA ARG A 249 -10.89 12.27 18.57
C ARG A 249 -12.07 12.72 19.45
N PRO A 250 -12.77 11.77 20.11
CA PRO A 250 -13.93 12.10 20.92
C PRO A 250 -13.56 13.00 22.11
N GLY A 251 -14.29 14.11 22.27
CA GLY A 251 -14.13 15.02 23.42
C GLY A 251 -13.10 16.13 23.25
N GLU A 252 -12.35 16.15 22.14
CA GLU A 252 -11.50 17.29 21.78
C GLU A 252 -12.33 18.40 21.11
N PRO A 253 -12.04 19.69 21.35
CA PRO A 253 -12.70 20.77 20.65
C PRO A 253 -12.38 20.72 19.14
N LYS A 254 -13.42 20.85 18.32
CA LYS A 254 -13.32 20.76 16.86
C LYS A 254 -13.52 22.12 16.20
N THR A 255 -12.62 22.50 15.31
CA THR A 255 -12.81 23.61 14.37
C THR A 255 -12.80 23.05 12.95
N ALA A 256 -13.36 23.77 11.98
CA ALA A 256 -13.34 23.34 10.58
C ALA A 256 -11.90 23.13 10.07
N GLU A 257 -11.01 24.03 10.45
CA GLU A 257 -9.59 23.99 10.07
C GLU A 257 -8.85 22.81 10.73
N SER A 258 -9.01 22.60 12.04
CA SER A 258 -8.35 21.47 12.72
C SER A 258 -8.86 20.13 12.19
N SER A 259 -10.14 20.07 11.85
CA SER A 259 -10.78 18.88 11.27
C SER A 259 -10.26 18.57 9.88
N ARG A 260 -10.11 19.60 9.03
CA ARG A 260 -9.49 19.48 7.71
C ARG A 260 -8.04 19.00 7.83
N ASN A 261 -7.25 19.63 8.68
CA ASN A 261 -5.85 19.29 8.88
C ASN A 261 -5.67 17.86 9.38
N LEU A 262 -6.54 17.38 10.29
CA LEU A 262 -6.52 15.99 10.75
C LEU A 262 -6.79 15.01 9.60
N LEU A 263 -7.82 15.25 8.79
CA LEU A 263 -8.18 14.36 7.68
C LEU A 263 -7.09 14.35 6.62
N THR A 264 -6.60 15.53 6.23
CA THR A 264 -5.49 15.69 5.26
C THR A 264 -4.24 14.97 5.74
N ALA A 265 -3.80 15.23 6.97
CA ALA A 265 -2.62 14.58 7.53
C ALA A 265 -2.80 13.06 7.67
N ARG A 266 -4.02 12.55 7.86
CA ARG A 266 -4.24 11.11 8.03
C ARG A 266 -4.17 10.33 6.73
N PHE A 267 -4.58 10.91 5.60
CA PHE A 267 -4.72 10.20 4.33
C PHE A 267 -3.83 10.70 3.19
N PHE A 268 -3.37 11.95 3.26
CA PHE A 268 -2.66 12.63 2.17
C PHE A 268 -1.24 13.07 2.56
N ASP A 269 -0.83 12.85 3.81
CA ASP A 269 0.57 13.01 4.23
C ASP A 269 1.34 11.69 3.98
N PRO A 270 2.33 11.66 3.07
CA PRO A 270 3.13 10.47 2.77
C PRO A 270 3.85 9.89 4.00
N ARG A 271 4.16 10.71 5.00
CA ARG A 271 4.81 10.27 6.24
C ARG A 271 3.87 9.43 7.10
N ARG A 272 2.55 9.61 6.96
CA ARG A 272 1.52 8.94 7.77
C ARG A 272 0.73 7.89 7.02
N TYR A 273 0.62 8.03 5.69
CA TYR A 273 -0.14 7.14 4.84
C TYR A 273 0.67 6.67 3.63
N ASP A 274 0.86 5.36 3.52
CA ASP A 274 1.59 4.73 2.42
C ASP A 274 0.92 3.41 1.99
N LEU A 275 0.86 3.18 0.68
CA LEU A 275 0.40 1.93 0.08
C LEU A 275 1.58 1.01 -0.33
N ALA A 276 2.81 1.50 -0.29
CA ALA A 276 3.98 0.93 -0.96
C ALA A 276 3.78 0.74 -2.49
N ALA A 277 4.86 0.45 -3.20
CA ALA A 277 4.81 0.17 -4.64
C ALA A 277 3.85 -0.99 -4.97
N VAL A 278 3.88 -2.06 -4.16
CA VAL A 278 3.01 -3.22 -4.32
C VAL A 278 1.53 -2.87 -4.12
N GLY A 279 1.20 -2.06 -3.12
CA GLY A 279 -0.19 -1.65 -2.89
C GLY A 279 -0.70 -0.72 -3.98
N ARG A 280 0.12 0.25 -4.43
CA ARG A 280 -0.21 1.10 -5.58
C ARG A 280 -0.48 0.26 -6.83
N TYR A 281 0.40 -0.69 -7.15
CA TYR A 281 0.19 -1.63 -8.24
C TYR A 281 -1.13 -2.39 -8.10
N LYS A 282 -1.42 -2.94 -6.92
CA LYS A 282 -2.65 -3.71 -6.67
C LYS A 282 -3.91 -2.85 -6.77
N VAL A 283 -3.92 -1.64 -6.21
CA VAL A 283 -5.04 -0.71 -6.31
C VAL A 283 -5.27 -0.31 -7.77
N ASN A 284 -4.22 0.10 -8.49
CA ASN A 284 -4.31 0.52 -9.88
C ASN A 284 -4.85 -0.61 -10.77
N LYS A 285 -4.37 -1.85 -10.56
CA LYS A 285 -4.88 -3.02 -11.28
C LYS A 285 -6.34 -3.34 -10.94
N LYS A 286 -6.71 -3.25 -9.66
CA LYS A 286 -8.06 -3.62 -9.19
C LYS A 286 -9.13 -2.59 -9.57
N LEU A 287 -8.78 -1.31 -9.56
CA LEU A 287 -9.69 -0.21 -9.88
C LEU A 287 -9.59 0.25 -11.35
N ASN A 288 -8.76 -0.41 -12.16
CA ASN A 288 -8.60 -0.08 -13.57
C ASN A 288 -9.94 -0.14 -14.31
N LEU A 289 -10.28 0.94 -15.01
CA LEU A 289 -11.52 1.06 -15.79
C LEU A 289 -11.59 0.01 -16.91
N LYS A 290 -10.45 -0.33 -17.54
CA LYS A 290 -10.37 -1.34 -18.61
C LYS A 290 -11.00 -2.67 -18.18
N THR A 291 -10.65 -3.12 -16.98
CA THR A 291 -11.14 -4.39 -16.44
C THR A 291 -12.63 -4.33 -16.11
N ARG A 292 -13.15 -3.16 -15.74
CA ARG A 292 -14.56 -2.97 -15.36
C ARG A 292 -15.49 -2.85 -16.56
N LEU A 293 -15.00 -2.24 -17.63
CA LEU A 293 -15.78 -1.98 -18.84
C LEU A 293 -15.79 -3.18 -19.80
N LEU A 294 -14.87 -4.14 -19.65
CA LEU A 294 -14.84 -5.36 -20.46
C LEU A 294 -16.17 -6.12 -20.36
N HIS A 295 -16.71 -6.51 -21.51
CA HIS A 295 -18.02 -7.16 -21.69
C HIS A 295 -19.23 -6.33 -21.22
N GLN A 296 -19.04 -5.04 -20.96
CA GLN A 296 -20.15 -4.11 -20.74
C GLN A 296 -20.58 -3.49 -22.06
N THR A 297 -21.84 -3.07 -22.12
CA THR A 297 -22.40 -2.33 -23.26
C THR A 297 -22.28 -0.83 -22.98
N ILE A 298 -21.69 -0.10 -23.92
CA ILE A 298 -21.53 1.35 -23.84
C ILE A 298 -22.91 2.04 -23.86
N ALA A 299 -23.18 2.88 -22.87
CA ALA A 299 -24.45 3.60 -22.73
C ALA A 299 -24.56 4.86 -23.61
N GLU A 300 -23.43 5.48 -23.96
CA GLU A 300 -23.32 6.75 -24.67
C GLU A 300 -22.10 6.72 -25.60
N ASN A 301 -22.13 7.46 -26.71
CA ASN A 301 -20.99 7.48 -27.63
C ASN A 301 -19.70 7.88 -26.90
N LEU A 302 -18.63 7.11 -27.08
CA LEU A 302 -17.30 7.50 -26.62
C LEU A 302 -16.68 8.40 -27.67
N VAL A 303 -16.45 9.65 -27.29
CA VAL A 303 -15.90 10.69 -28.16
C VAL A 303 -14.47 10.99 -27.74
N ASP A 304 -13.56 11.07 -28.70
CA ASP A 304 -12.21 11.56 -28.44
C ASP A 304 -12.25 13.06 -28.12
N PRO A 305 -11.78 13.50 -26.94
CA PRO A 305 -11.86 14.90 -26.55
C PRO A 305 -11.02 15.84 -27.42
N GLU A 306 -10.00 15.35 -28.12
CA GLU A 306 -9.11 16.16 -28.96
C GLU A 306 -9.67 16.33 -30.39
N THR A 307 -10.26 15.28 -30.95
CA THR A 307 -10.74 15.28 -32.35
C THR A 307 -12.25 15.49 -32.48
N GLY A 308 -13.02 15.21 -31.42
CA GLY A 308 -14.47 15.20 -31.45
C GLY A 308 -15.07 14.02 -32.23
N GLU A 309 -14.27 13.06 -32.66
CA GLU A 309 -14.73 11.88 -33.40
C GLU A 309 -15.29 10.81 -32.47
N ILE A 310 -16.33 10.12 -32.93
CA ILE A 310 -16.90 8.98 -32.21
C ILE A 310 -15.98 7.78 -32.40
N VAL A 311 -15.36 7.34 -31.32
CA VAL A 311 -14.45 6.18 -31.30
C VAL A 311 -15.25 4.88 -31.14
N VAL A 312 -16.29 4.91 -30.30
CA VAL A 312 -17.19 3.78 -30.09
C VAL A 312 -18.62 4.29 -30.01
N GLU A 313 -19.49 3.70 -30.83
CA GLU A 313 -20.92 4.01 -30.82
C GLU A 313 -21.62 3.40 -29.59
N LYS A 314 -22.63 4.13 -29.11
CA LYS A 314 -23.59 3.65 -28.12
C LYS A 314 -24.16 2.27 -28.52
N GLY A 315 -24.26 1.38 -27.55
CA GLY A 315 -24.78 0.02 -27.76
C GLY A 315 -23.72 -1.00 -28.15
N THR A 316 -22.47 -0.58 -28.38
CA THR A 316 -21.36 -1.49 -28.64
C THR A 316 -20.96 -2.24 -27.36
N VAL A 317 -20.78 -3.56 -27.47
CA VAL A 317 -20.21 -4.38 -26.41
C VAL A 317 -18.69 -4.27 -26.47
N LEU A 318 -18.08 -3.96 -25.33
CA LEU A 318 -16.64 -3.80 -25.22
C LEU A 318 -15.94 -5.16 -25.11
N GLU A 319 -15.64 -5.75 -26.27
CA GLU A 319 -14.74 -6.90 -26.38
C GLU A 319 -13.27 -6.48 -26.37
N ARG A 320 -12.35 -7.46 -26.35
CA ARG A 320 -10.90 -7.21 -26.12
C ARG A 320 -10.29 -6.29 -27.18
N ASP A 321 -10.70 -6.46 -28.43
CA ASP A 321 -10.28 -5.70 -29.61
C ASP A 321 -10.77 -4.25 -29.57
N VAL A 322 -12.02 -4.02 -29.16
CA VAL A 322 -12.59 -2.68 -28.98
C VAL A 322 -11.95 -1.98 -27.78
N MET A 323 -11.68 -2.72 -26.70
CA MET A 323 -11.05 -2.18 -25.49
C MET A 323 -9.64 -1.64 -25.71
N GLU A 324 -8.86 -2.17 -26.65
CA GLU A 324 -7.54 -1.62 -26.95
C GLU A 324 -7.62 -0.20 -27.52
N LYS A 325 -8.63 0.10 -28.34
CA LYS A 325 -8.87 1.44 -28.89
C LYS A 325 -9.46 2.41 -27.87
N VAL A 326 -10.27 1.90 -26.96
CA VAL A 326 -10.99 2.71 -25.96
C VAL A 326 -10.08 3.17 -24.83
N VAL A 327 -9.05 2.39 -24.46
CA VAL A 327 -8.18 2.71 -23.31
C VAL A 327 -7.44 4.02 -23.51
N GLU A 328 -6.85 4.27 -24.68
CA GLU A 328 -6.13 5.52 -24.96
C GLU A 328 -7.05 6.74 -24.83
N VAL A 329 -8.30 6.60 -25.28
CA VAL A 329 -9.29 7.67 -25.28
C VAL A 329 -9.79 7.93 -23.85
N LEU A 330 -10.02 6.87 -23.06
CA LEU A 330 -10.37 6.99 -21.64
C LEU A 330 -9.25 7.63 -20.82
N GLU A 331 -7.98 7.31 -21.09
CA GLU A 331 -6.83 7.90 -20.40
C GLU A 331 -6.67 9.40 -20.72
N LYS A 332 -7.10 9.84 -21.91
CA LYS A 332 -7.17 11.26 -22.30
C LYS A 332 -8.37 12.00 -21.72
N GLY A 333 -9.25 11.33 -20.98
CA GLY A 333 -10.43 11.96 -20.38
C GLY A 333 -11.67 11.98 -21.27
N ALA A 334 -11.93 10.89 -22.00
CA ALA A 334 -13.17 10.74 -22.78
C ALA A 334 -14.42 11.12 -21.97
N ASN A 335 -15.30 11.91 -22.57
CA ASN A 335 -16.58 12.33 -21.99
C ASN A 335 -16.49 13.03 -20.61
N LEU A 336 -15.31 13.53 -20.21
CA LEU A 336 -15.22 14.50 -19.11
C LEU A 336 -15.71 15.84 -19.63
N PHE A 337 -16.95 16.19 -19.26
CA PHE A 337 -17.44 17.55 -19.43
C PHE A 337 -16.71 18.45 -18.43
N THR A 338 -15.77 19.26 -18.92
CA THR A 338 -15.19 20.39 -18.15
C THR A 338 -16.17 21.53 -18.03
#